data_AF-A0A4R6EW35-F1
#
_entry.id   AF-A0A4R6EW35-F1
#
_cell.length_a   1.000
_cell.length_b   1.000
_cell.length_c   1.000
_cell.angle_alpha   90.00
_cell.angle_beta   90.00
_cell.angle_gamma   90.00
#
_symmetry.space_group_name_H-M   'P 1'
#
loop_
_entity.id
_entity.type
_entity.pdbx_description
1 polymer ?
#
loop_
_entity_poly.entity_id
_entity_poly.type
_entity_poly.pdbx_seq_one_letter_code
_entity_poly.pdbx_strand_id
1 'polypeptide(L)'
;MARPAAVTADQIRATVLAMLAEAGDAAPTASASPPSPASPAVPAAPVTRERFRRAVSVRRLRARLGAGDPALLSRALNDLEAELVQAGMADIALPGLPVAIAEQMRALWAAAVGVQLDDVVRLQQHARQAAAEADTARHDADVRSEMLRLELGELRERLTARDAELIELRASSRHATERAQTLSADAAALQARLDTARDTLEALRHTHTKELADVRTRYDGLSKRLLQETEHQRHALAAERERLTTQLADAQTRLTALEGLRERLLDELATGRDAHRQAAAEAAALATVVAEQRHALQALQALQALPAAHATQSAVQKQPARHKPPRHVSSGHAAAVAAAPRPGSRSSRSRKDPSS
;
A
#
# COMPACT_ATOMS: atom_id res chain seq x y z
N MET A 1 95.12 58.39 58.20
CA MET A 1 94.29 57.17 58.36
C MET A 1 95.06 56.22 59.27
N ALA A 2 94.64 56.09 60.53
CA ALA A 2 95.31 55.25 61.52
C ALA A 2 95.13 53.76 61.16
N ARG A 3 96.22 52.98 61.21
CA ARG A 3 96.20 51.52 60.99
C ARG A 3 95.31 50.84 62.03
N PRO A 4 94.43 49.89 61.66
CA PRO A 4 93.76 49.05 62.65
C PRO A 4 94.82 48.20 63.37
N ALA A 5 94.79 48.18 64.70
CA ALA A 5 95.68 47.36 65.51
C ALA A 5 95.50 45.88 65.15
N ALA A 6 96.60 45.18 64.90
CA ALA A 6 96.58 43.75 64.66
C ALA A 6 96.17 43.03 65.96
N VAL A 7 94.97 42.45 65.97
CA VAL A 7 94.49 41.64 67.08
C VAL A 7 95.28 40.32 67.09
N THR A 8 95.89 39.99 68.23
CA THR A 8 96.69 38.76 68.37
C THR A 8 95.83 37.57 68.79
N ALA A 9 96.28 36.34 68.50
CA ALA A 9 95.54 35.12 68.83
C ALA A 9 95.26 34.96 70.34
N ASP A 10 96.19 35.40 71.19
CA ASP A 10 96.02 35.38 72.64
C ASP A 10 94.95 36.37 73.13
N GLN A 11 94.80 37.51 72.46
CA GLN A 11 93.73 38.47 72.76
C GLN A 11 92.35 37.89 72.38
N ILE A 12 92.26 37.16 71.28
CA ILE A 12 91.05 36.44 70.88
C ILE A 12 90.72 35.36 71.92
N ARG A 13 91.71 34.55 72.33
CA ARG A 13 91.50 33.49 73.33
C ARG A 13 91.07 34.05 74.69
N ALA A 14 91.72 35.11 75.18
CA ALA A 14 91.38 35.75 76.45
C ALA A 14 89.97 36.36 76.44
N THR A 15 89.58 37.00 75.33
CA THR A 15 88.23 37.59 75.20
C THR A 15 87.15 36.53 75.06
N VAL A 16 87.40 35.43 74.36
CA VAL A 16 86.47 34.29 74.27
C VAL A 16 86.28 33.63 75.63
N LEU A 17 87.35 33.42 76.40
CA LEU A 17 87.26 32.88 77.76
C LEU A 17 86.51 33.82 78.71
N ALA A 18 86.73 35.13 78.61
CA ALA A 18 85.97 36.13 79.36
C ALA A 18 84.48 36.11 78.99
N MET A 19 84.14 36.00 77.71
CA MET A 19 82.74 35.89 77.26
C MET A 19 82.06 34.59 77.75
N LEU A 20 82.81 33.49 77.83
CA LEU A 20 82.30 32.22 78.37
C LEU A 20 82.13 32.25 79.89
N ALA A 21 83.01 32.96 80.61
CA ALA A 21 82.89 33.22 82.05
C ALA A 21 81.68 34.13 82.34
N GLU A 22 81.53 35.24 81.62
CA GLU A 22 80.36 36.14 81.71
C GLU A 22 79.04 35.41 81.39
N ALA A 23 79.05 34.51 80.39
CA ALA A 23 77.88 33.69 80.06
C ALA A 23 77.64 32.55 81.08
N GLY A 24 78.65 32.19 81.88
CA GLY A 24 78.55 31.26 83.00
C GLY A 24 77.89 31.87 84.22
N ASP A 25 78.16 33.15 84.50
CA ASP A 25 77.48 33.91 85.57
C ASP A 25 76.03 34.27 85.20
N ALA A 26 75.72 34.36 83.91
CA ALA A 26 74.39 34.69 83.41
C ALA A 26 73.46 33.47 83.16
N ALA A 27 73.89 32.25 83.52
CA ALA A 27 73.06 31.06 83.36
C ALA A 27 71.97 31.02 84.46
N PRO A 28 70.67 31.04 84.11
CA PRO A 28 69.60 30.96 85.11
C PRO A 28 69.61 29.59 85.80
N THR A 29 69.65 29.63 87.12
CA THR A 29 69.38 28.50 88.03
C THR A 29 68.01 27.90 87.72
N ALA A 30 68.00 26.80 86.96
CA ALA A 30 66.83 25.96 86.76
C ALA A 30 67.18 24.50 87.07
N SER A 31 67.43 24.22 88.35
CA SER A 31 67.19 22.90 88.95
C SER A 31 66.97 23.09 90.44
N ALA A 32 65.76 22.77 90.91
CA ALA A 32 65.35 22.86 92.29
C ALA A 32 66.01 21.77 93.17
N SER A 33 66.76 22.17 94.21
CA SER A 33 66.85 21.52 95.54
C SER A 33 67.88 22.25 96.44
N PRO A 34 67.73 22.22 97.79
CA PRO A 34 68.13 23.33 98.68
C PRO A 34 69.58 23.30 99.18
N PRO A 35 70.11 24.42 99.74
CA PRO A 35 71.51 24.56 100.15
C PRO A 35 71.76 24.19 101.62
N SER A 36 72.93 23.64 101.93
CA SER A 36 73.53 23.63 103.28
C SER A 36 75.07 23.66 103.17
N PRO A 37 75.79 24.32 104.10
CA PRO A 37 76.95 25.15 103.77
C PRO A 37 78.30 24.58 104.24
N ALA A 38 79.30 24.59 103.36
CA ALA A 38 80.74 24.78 103.67
C ALA A 38 81.55 24.80 102.36
N SER A 39 82.26 25.90 102.11
CA SER A 39 83.25 26.22 101.05
C SER A 39 84.26 25.11 100.68
N PRO A 40 85.05 25.21 99.58
CA PRO A 40 85.25 26.34 98.65
C PRO A 40 85.12 25.99 97.14
N ALA A 41 85.01 27.03 96.29
CA ALA A 41 85.25 27.05 94.84
C ALA A 41 84.59 25.95 93.98
N VAL A 42 83.41 26.26 93.44
CA VAL A 42 82.77 25.49 92.36
C VAL A 42 83.71 25.46 91.14
N PRO A 43 84.15 24.28 90.65
CA PRO A 43 84.85 24.21 89.38
C PRO A 43 83.86 24.54 88.25
N ALA A 44 84.31 25.38 87.32
CA ALA A 44 83.52 25.85 86.19
C ALA A 44 82.81 24.69 85.46
N ALA A 45 81.49 24.80 85.28
CA ALA A 45 80.71 23.80 84.54
C ALA A 45 81.26 23.60 83.11
N PRO A 46 81.29 22.35 82.58
CA PRO A 46 81.98 22.04 81.34
C PRO A 46 81.40 22.80 80.14
N VAL A 47 82.28 23.19 79.22
CA VAL A 47 81.90 23.95 78.01
C VAL A 47 81.37 22.97 76.96
N THR A 48 80.05 22.89 76.81
CA THR A 48 79.41 22.13 75.73
C THR A 48 79.31 22.96 74.44
N ARG A 49 79.27 22.28 73.29
CA ARG A 49 79.23 22.92 71.96
C ARG A 49 78.08 23.91 71.80
N GLU A 50 76.90 23.57 72.31
CA GLU A 50 75.72 24.42 72.28
C GLU A 50 75.89 25.68 73.13
N ARG A 51 76.56 25.57 74.28
CA ARG A 51 76.86 26.70 75.18
C ARG A 51 77.86 27.66 74.55
N PHE A 52 78.93 27.13 73.93
CA PHE A 52 79.92 27.93 73.21
C PHE A 52 79.27 28.77 72.10
N ARG A 53 78.43 28.16 71.27
CA ARG A 53 77.74 28.83 70.15
C ARG A 53 76.68 29.84 70.59
N ARG A 54 76.02 29.63 71.72
CA ARG A 54 75.06 30.60 72.29
C ARG A 54 75.75 31.82 72.90
N ALA A 55 76.88 31.62 73.57
CA ALA A 55 77.63 32.68 74.23
C ALA A 55 78.45 33.51 73.25
N VAL A 56 79.14 32.86 72.32
CA VAL A 56 80.16 33.45 71.45
C VAL A 56 79.70 33.43 70.00
N SER A 57 79.72 34.60 69.36
CA SER A 57 79.50 34.74 67.91
C SER A 57 80.53 35.68 67.31
N VAL A 58 80.87 35.49 66.04
CA VAL A 58 81.86 36.33 65.31
C VAL A 58 81.52 37.82 65.45
N ARG A 59 80.22 38.16 65.42
CA ARG A 59 79.74 39.54 65.59
C ARG A 59 80.00 40.09 67.00
N ARG A 60 79.74 39.30 68.05
CA ARG A 60 79.98 39.72 69.44
C ARG A 60 81.47 39.82 69.77
N LEU A 61 82.27 38.88 69.26
CA LEU A 61 83.71 38.86 69.42
C LEU A 61 84.35 40.11 68.76
N ARG A 62 83.92 40.44 67.53
CA ARG A 62 84.37 41.65 66.83
C ARG A 62 83.96 42.95 67.55
N ALA A 63 82.76 42.99 68.13
CA ALA A 63 82.29 44.15 68.88
C ALA A 63 83.11 44.42 70.16
N ARG A 64 83.63 43.35 70.81
CA ARG A 64 84.48 43.44 72.01
C ARG A 64 85.95 43.77 71.69
N LEU A 65 86.45 43.32 70.54
CA LEU A 65 87.83 43.55 70.10
C LEU A 65 88.03 44.86 69.33
N GLY A 66 86.95 45.50 68.87
CA GLY A 66 86.99 46.80 68.19
C GLY A 66 87.58 46.78 66.77
N ALA A 67 88.28 45.71 66.37
CA ALA A 67 88.85 45.49 65.05
C ALA A 67 89.08 43.98 64.79
N GLY A 68 89.29 43.58 63.53
CA GLY A 68 89.61 42.20 63.15
C GLY A 68 88.84 41.70 61.92
N ASP A 69 89.51 40.92 61.07
CA ASP A 69 88.92 40.34 59.86
C ASP A 69 88.00 39.16 60.20
N PRO A 70 86.76 39.11 59.67
CA PRO A 70 85.74 38.15 60.08
C PRO A 70 86.11 36.70 59.77
N ALA A 71 86.87 36.46 58.70
CA ALA A 71 87.31 35.12 58.30
C ALA A 71 88.38 34.55 59.26
N LEU A 72 89.30 35.39 59.75
CA LEU A 72 90.30 34.98 60.73
C LEU A 72 89.65 34.74 62.10
N LEU A 73 88.70 35.60 62.50
CA LEU A 73 87.93 35.41 63.74
C LEU A 73 87.07 34.13 63.68
N SER A 74 86.46 33.79 62.54
CA SER A 74 85.68 32.54 62.42
C SER A 74 86.55 31.28 62.48
N ARG A 75 87.77 31.31 61.93
CA ARG A 75 88.71 30.19 62.02
C ARG A 75 89.21 30.00 63.45
N ALA A 76 89.71 31.08 64.05
CA ALA A 76 90.15 31.08 65.44
C ALA A 76 89.03 30.65 66.41
N LEU A 77 87.77 31.04 66.16
CA LEU A 77 86.63 30.59 66.95
C LEU A 77 86.32 29.10 66.78
N ASN A 78 86.40 28.56 65.57
CA ASN A 78 86.18 27.14 65.33
C ASN A 78 87.28 26.28 65.96
N ASP A 79 88.53 26.74 65.90
CA ASP A 79 89.67 26.08 66.52
C ASP A 79 89.53 26.12 68.06
N LEU A 80 89.15 27.27 68.63
CA LEU A 80 88.85 27.40 70.05
C LEU A 80 87.60 26.60 70.48
N GLU A 81 86.56 26.49 69.64
CA GLU A 81 85.38 25.64 69.88
C GLU A 81 85.81 24.18 70.02
N ALA A 82 86.65 23.70 69.10
CA ALA A 82 87.16 22.34 69.12
C ALA A 82 88.04 22.08 70.35
N GLU A 83 88.99 22.98 70.64
CA GLU A 83 89.88 22.86 71.81
C GLU A 83 89.12 22.87 73.14
N LEU A 84 88.17 23.80 73.32
CA LEU A 84 87.42 23.95 74.57
C LEU A 84 86.38 22.84 74.78
N VAL A 85 85.74 22.37 73.72
CA VAL A 85 84.81 21.23 73.81
C VAL A 85 85.61 19.94 74.07
N GLN A 86 86.79 19.77 73.47
CA GLN A 86 87.66 18.62 73.72
C GLN A 86 88.22 18.63 75.15
N ALA A 87 88.64 19.80 75.66
CA ALA A 87 89.03 19.98 77.06
C ALA A 87 87.86 19.74 78.02
N GLY A 88 86.66 20.26 77.71
CA GLY A 88 85.46 20.04 78.50
C GLY A 88 84.97 18.58 78.52
N MET A 89 85.22 17.82 77.46
CA MET A 89 84.97 16.38 77.43
C MET A 89 85.99 15.57 78.24
N ALA A 90 87.24 16.04 78.33
CA ALA A 90 88.24 15.45 79.20
C ALA A 90 87.90 15.64 80.69
N ASP A 91 87.30 16.78 81.06
CA ASP A 91 86.84 17.07 82.43
C ASP A 91 85.54 16.33 82.83
N ILE A 92 84.79 15.77 81.88
CA ILE A 92 83.65 14.85 82.15
C ILE A 92 84.14 13.42 82.45
N ALA A 93 85.45 13.21 82.65
CA ALA A 93 85.94 12.00 83.28
C ALA A 93 85.57 12.02 84.77
N LEU A 94 84.62 11.18 85.18
CA LEU A 94 84.23 11.01 86.60
C LEU A 94 85.49 10.88 87.49
N PRO A 95 85.68 11.75 88.51
CA PRO A 95 86.86 11.69 89.35
C PRO A 95 86.81 10.41 90.20
N GLY A 96 87.80 9.52 90.02
CA GLY A 96 87.98 8.31 90.82
C GLY A 96 87.91 6.99 90.06
N LEU A 97 87.66 6.99 88.74
CA LEU A 97 87.76 5.78 87.92
C LEU A 97 89.17 5.64 87.31
N PRO A 98 89.84 4.48 87.48
CA PRO A 98 91.10 4.19 86.82
C PRO A 98 91.00 4.39 85.30
N VAL A 99 91.99 5.07 84.72
CA VAL A 99 92.00 5.49 83.31
C VAL A 99 91.69 4.33 82.35
N ALA A 100 92.23 3.13 82.61
CA ALA A 100 91.98 1.93 81.82
C ALA A 100 90.49 1.49 81.83
N ILE A 101 89.79 1.64 82.95
CA ILE A 101 88.36 1.29 83.07
C ILE A 101 87.50 2.36 82.39
N ALA A 102 87.87 3.63 82.50
CA ALA A 102 87.19 4.72 81.81
C ALA A 102 87.29 4.57 80.28
N GLU A 103 88.45 4.15 79.76
CA GLU A 103 88.64 3.84 78.33
C GLU A 103 87.82 2.64 77.88
N GLN A 104 87.77 1.55 78.65
CA GLN A 104 86.90 0.40 78.34
C GLN A 104 85.41 0.77 78.37
N MET A 105 84.96 1.56 79.34
CA MET A 105 83.57 2.03 79.40
C MET A 105 83.23 2.95 78.22
N ARG A 106 84.16 3.83 77.79
CA ARG A 106 83.97 4.63 76.57
C ARG A 106 83.94 3.76 75.32
N ALA A 107 84.78 2.72 75.22
CA ALA A 107 84.80 1.79 74.10
C ALA A 107 83.50 0.97 74.04
N LEU A 108 83.00 0.47 75.18
CA LEU A 108 81.72 -0.23 75.27
C LEU A 108 80.54 0.68 74.95
N TRP A 109 80.56 1.93 75.42
CA TRP A 109 79.53 2.91 75.09
C TRP A 109 79.56 3.30 73.61
N ALA A 110 80.74 3.54 73.04
CA ALA A 110 80.90 3.82 71.61
C ALA A 110 80.45 2.64 70.74
N ALA A 111 80.74 1.40 71.15
CA ALA A 111 80.27 0.20 70.47
C ALA A 111 78.73 0.06 70.57
N ALA A 112 78.15 0.27 71.75
CA ALA A 112 76.69 0.21 71.94
C ALA A 112 75.94 1.30 71.18
N VAL A 113 76.46 2.53 71.18
CA VAL A 113 75.91 3.65 70.38
C VAL A 113 76.09 3.38 68.88
N GLY A 114 77.20 2.77 68.46
CA GLY A 114 77.43 2.31 67.09
C GLY A 114 76.36 1.32 66.64
N VAL A 115 76.10 0.27 67.42
CA VAL A 115 75.04 -0.72 67.13
C VAL A 115 73.66 -0.06 67.08
N GLN A 116 73.34 0.84 68.01
CA GLN A 116 72.06 1.57 67.99
C GLN A 116 71.92 2.50 66.77
N LEU A 117 72.99 3.19 66.37
CA LEU A 117 72.99 4.00 65.15
C LEU A 117 72.83 3.14 63.90
N ASP A 118 73.49 2.00 63.84
CA ASP A 118 73.36 1.03 62.75
C ASP A 118 71.91 0.51 62.66
N ASP A 119 71.29 0.16 63.79
CA ASP A 119 69.89 -0.26 63.84
C ASP A 119 68.94 0.86 63.39
N VAL A 120 69.18 2.11 63.80
CA VAL A 120 68.40 3.27 63.32
C VAL A 120 68.57 3.47 61.82
N VAL A 121 69.78 3.32 61.28
CA VAL A 121 70.03 3.42 59.84
C VAL A 121 69.32 2.29 59.09
N ARG A 122 69.37 1.05 59.61
CA ARG A 122 68.65 -0.10 59.04
C ARG A 122 67.14 0.12 59.07
N LEU A 123 66.58 0.60 60.17
CA LEU A 123 65.17 0.94 60.29
C LEU A 123 64.77 2.07 59.33
N GLN A 124 65.61 3.10 59.16
CA GLN A 124 65.37 4.15 58.17
C GLN A 124 65.39 3.61 56.74
N GLN A 125 66.32 2.72 56.41
CA GLN A 125 66.37 2.08 55.10
C GLN A 125 65.13 1.21 54.86
N HIS A 126 64.76 0.38 55.82
CA HIS A 126 63.56 -0.46 55.73
C HIS A 126 62.28 0.38 55.62
N ALA A 127 62.16 1.46 56.38
CA ALA A 127 61.01 2.38 56.30
C ALA A 127 60.95 3.08 54.93
N ARG A 128 62.09 3.48 54.35
CA ARG A 128 62.16 4.06 53.00
C ARG A 128 61.78 3.03 51.92
N GLN A 129 62.23 1.79 52.07
CA GLN A 129 61.86 0.69 51.17
C GLN A 129 60.36 0.40 51.23
N ALA A 130 59.81 0.23 52.43
CA ALA A 130 58.37 0.01 52.62
C ALA A 130 57.52 1.17 52.10
N ALA A 131 57.97 2.42 52.26
CA ALA A 131 57.30 3.58 51.68
C ALA A 131 57.32 3.55 50.15
N ALA A 132 58.47 3.24 49.54
CA ALA A 132 58.58 3.12 48.09
C ALA A 132 57.70 2.00 47.53
N GLU A 133 57.65 0.83 48.20
CA GLU A 133 56.77 -0.28 47.83
C GLU A 133 55.28 0.07 47.99
N ALA A 134 54.91 0.82 49.02
CA ALA A 134 53.54 1.29 49.19
C ALA A 134 53.15 2.30 48.10
N ASP A 135 54.07 3.17 47.69
CA ASP A 135 53.82 4.16 46.64
C ASP A 135 53.73 3.51 45.25
N THR A 136 54.55 2.50 44.94
CA THR A 136 54.39 1.72 43.70
C THR A 136 53.08 0.94 43.70
N ALA A 137 52.72 0.29 44.82
CA ALA A 137 51.45 -0.42 44.92
C ALA A 137 50.22 0.50 44.78
N ARG A 138 50.28 1.72 45.33
CA ARG A 138 49.26 2.76 45.13
C ARG A 138 49.17 3.17 43.67
N HIS A 139 50.30 3.49 43.05
CA HIS A 139 50.35 3.87 41.63
C HIS A 139 49.77 2.77 40.74
N ASP A 140 50.14 1.50 40.97
CA ASP A 140 49.61 0.36 40.22
C ASP A 140 48.10 0.16 40.44
N ALA A 141 47.59 0.44 41.63
CA ALA A 141 46.16 0.40 41.92
C ALA A 141 45.41 1.55 41.22
N ASP A 142 45.99 2.75 41.20
CA ASP A 142 45.44 3.91 40.51
C ASP A 142 45.35 3.65 39.00
N VAL A 143 46.43 3.17 38.38
CA VAL A 143 46.46 2.81 36.95
C VAL A 143 45.41 1.75 36.62
N ARG A 144 45.29 0.70 37.46
CA ARG A 144 44.24 -0.32 37.29
C ARG A 144 42.84 0.27 37.43
N SER A 145 42.64 1.21 38.35
CA SER A 145 41.34 1.86 38.54
C SER A 145 40.96 2.72 37.33
N GLU A 146 41.90 3.44 36.72
CA GLU A 146 41.65 4.23 35.52
C GLU A 146 41.39 3.34 34.30
N MET A 147 42.15 2.26 34.14
CA MET A 147 41.90 1.25 33.10
C MET A 147 40.47 0.69 33.20
N LEU A 148 40.06 0.25 34.40
CA LEU A 148 38.70 -0.27 34.62
C LEU A 148 37.62 0.79 34.39
N ARG A 149 37.88 2.07 34.69
CA ARG A 149 36.94 3.16 34.39
C ARG A 149 36.79 3.36 32.88
N LEU A 150 37.87 3.28 32.12
CA LEU A 150 37.83 3.35 30.65
C LEU A 150 37.06 2.16 30.07
N GLU A 151 37.36 0.94 30.49
CA GLU A 151 36.63 -0.26 30.07
C GLU A 151 35.13 -0.18 30.40
N LEU A 152 34.77 0.31 31.59
CA LEU A 152 33.38 0.54 31.96
C LEU A 152 32.72 1.62 31.10
N GLY A 153 33.46 2.66 30.69
CA GLY A 153 33.02 3.67 29.74
C GLY A 153 32.69 3.05 28.38
N GLU A 154 33.65 2.31 27.80
CA GLU A 154 33.48 1.63 26.51
C GLU A 154 32.31 0.64 26.52
N LEU A 155 32.15 -0.14 27.59
CA LEU A 155 31.04 -1.09 27.71
C LEU A 155 29.70 -0.38 27.79
N ARG A 156 29.62 0.77 28.48
CA ARG A 156 28.40 1.59 28.53
C ARG A 156 28.08 2.17 27.16
N GLU A 157 29.08 2.69 26.43
CA GLU A 157 28.89 3.19 25.07
C GLU A 157 28.39 2.08 24.14
N ARG A 158 29.02 0.89 24.15
CA ARG A 158 28.58 -0.26 23.36
C ARG A 158 27.16 -0.69 23.72
N LEU A 159 26.78 -0.68 25.00
CA LEU A 159 25.43 -0.99 25.45
C LEU A 159 24.42 0.04 24.92
N THR A 160 24.72 1.34 25.03
CA THR A 160 23.83 2.39 24.50
C THR A 160 23.67 2.32 22.97
N ALA A 161 24.74 1.98 22.24
CA ALA A 161 24.67 1.75 20.80
C ALA A 161 23.79 0.55 20.45
N ARG A 162 23.94 -0.57 21.18
CA ARG A 162 23.09 -1.76 21.02
C ARG A 162 21.62 -1.46 21.34
N ASP A 163 21.34 -0.66 22.37
CA ASP A 163 19.98 -0.25 22.70
C ASP A 163 19.35 0.61 21.60
N ALA A 164 20.12 1.52 20.99
CA ALA A 164 19.67 2.30 19.83
C ALA A 164 19.37 1.40 18.62
N GLU A 165 20.28 0.48 18.29
CA GLU A 165 20.06 -0.52 17.23
C GLU A 165 18.79 -1.37 17.50
N LEU A 166 18.57 -1.81 18.74
CA LEU A 166 17.37 -2.58 19.12
C LEU A 166 16.08 -1.76 18.99
N ILE A 167 16.11 -0.47 19.34
CA ILE A 167 14.94 0.41 19.16
C ILE A 167 14.64 0.59 17.67
N GLU A 168 15.66 0.79 16.83
CA GLU A 168 15.50 0.91 15.38
C GLU A 168 14.97 -0.38 14.73
N LEU A 169 15.51 -1.54 15.14
CA LEU A 169 15.01 -2.84 14.68
C LEU A 169 13.57 -3.11 15.13
N ARG A 170 13.18 -2.68 16.34
CA ARG A 170 11.80 -2.78 16.81
C ARG A 170 10.87 -1.84 16.03
N ALA A 171 11.30 -0.63 15.71
CA ALA A 171 10.52 0.33 14.93
C ALA A 171 10.31 -0.17 13.48
N SER A 172 11.38 -0.66 12.83
CA SER A 172 11.30 -1.22 11.48
C SER A 172 10.45 -2.50 11.43
N SER A 173 10.54 -3.37 12.44
CA SER A 173 9.68 -4.55 12.57
C SER A 173 8.19 -4.17 12.69
N ARG A 174 7.84 -3.23 13.58
CA ARG A 174 6.45 -2.73 13.70
C ARG A 174 5.95 -2.18 12.37
N HIS A 175 6.75 -1.35 11.72
CA HIS A 175 6.39 -0.78 10.43
C HIS A 175 6.20 -1.84 9.33
N ALA A 176 7.05 -2.86 9.29
CA ALA A 176 6.88 -4.00 8.38
C ALA A 176 5.60 -4.80 8.69
N THR A 177 5.25 -5.00 9.96
CA THR A 177 4.00 -5.67 10.35
C THR A 177 2.76 -4.86 9.98
N GLU A 178 2.78 -3.53 10.14
CA GLU A 178 1.70 -2.64 9.70
C GLU A 178 1.53 -2.68 8.18
N ARG A 179 2.63 -2.68 7.42
CA ARG A 179 2.61 -2.86 5.95
C ARG A 179 2.07 -4.23 5.54
N ALA A 180 2.44 -5.30 6.24
CA ALA A 180 1.91 -6.62 5.97
C ALA A 180 0.39 -6.70 6.24
N GLN A 181 -0.08 -6.10 7.35
CA GLN A 181 -1.50 -6.03 7.70
C GLN A 181 -2.31 -5.25 6.65
N THR A 182 -1.83 -4.08 6.23
CA THR A 182 -2.50 -3.27 5.20
C THR A 182 -2.58 -4.01 3.86
N LEU A 183 -1.47 -4.58 3.39
CA LEU A 183 -1.47 -5.39 2.16
C LEU A 183 -2.37 -6.62 2.25
N SER A 184 -2.46 -7.26 3.43
CA SER A 184 -3.36 -8.39 3.64
C SER A 184 -4.84 -7.99 3.60
N ALA A 185 -5.18 -6.81 4.14
CA ALA A 185 -6.52 -6.26 4.07
C ALA A 185 -6.89 -5.88 2.63
N ASP A 186 -5.95 -5.27 1.89
CA ASP A 186 -6.14 -4.93 0.48
C ASP A 186 -6.32 -6.18 -0.39
N ALA A 187 -5.53 -7.22 -0.15
CA ALA A 187 -5.67 -8.50 -0.84
C ALA A 187 -7.05 -9.16 -0.55
N ALA A 188 -7.50 -9.14 0.71
CA ALA A 188 -8.83 -9.64 1.08
C ALA A 188 -9.95 -8.83 0.42
N ALA A 189 -9.81 -7.50 0.35
CA ALA A 189 -10.78 -6.63 -0.32
C ALA A 189 -10.84 -6.88 -1.84
N LEU A 190 -9.69 -7.07 -2.49
CA LEU A 190 -9.63 -7.45 -3.91
C LEU A 190 -10.24 -8.82 -4.16
N GLN A 191 -9.98 -9.79 -3.29
CA GLN A 191 -10.58 -11.12 -3.39
C GLN A 191 -12.10 -11.07 -3.29
N ALA A 192 -12.65 -10.32 -2.33
CA ALA A 192 -14.09 -10.10 -2.21
C ALA A 192 -14.69 -9.41 -3.46
N ARG A 193 -13.98 -8.45 -4.06
CA ARG A 193 -14.39 -7.82 -5.33
C ARG A 193 -14.37 -8.81 -6.51
N LEU A 194 -13.40 -9.72 -6.55
CA LEU A 194 -13.36 -10.76 -7.59
C LEU A 194 -14.51 -11.76 -7.43
N ASP A 195 -14.82 -12.16 -6.20
CA ASP A 195 -15.88 -13.12 -5.93
C ASP A 195 -17.26 -12.51 -6.24
N THR A 196 -17.51 -11.26 -5.83
CA THR A 196 -18.73 -10.53 -6.24
C THR A 196 -18.83 -10.36 -7.75
N ALA A 197 -17.74 -10.06 -8.44
CA ALA A 197 -17.73 -9.98 -9.91
C ALA A 197 -18.04 -11.34 -10.56
N ARG A 198 -17.54 -12.45 -10.01
CA ARG A 198 -17.87 -13.81 -10.47
C ARG A 198 -19.35 -14.12 -10.30
N ASP A 199 -19.90 -13.85 -9.12
CA ASP A 199 -21.32 -14.09 -8.83
C ASP A 199 -22.23 -13.29 -9.77
N THR A 200 -21.90 -12.02 -10.02
CA THR A 200 -22.67 -11.19 -10.98
C THR A 200 -22.59 -11.74 -12.40
N LEU A 201 -21.43 -12.22 -12.82
CA LEU A 201 -21.23 -12.80 -14.14
C LEU A 201 -22.02 -14.10 -14.29
N GLU A 202 -21.99 -14.98 -13.29
CA GLU A 202 -22.78 -16.21 -13.27
C GLU A 202 -24.28 -15.92 -13.30
N ALA A 203 -24.75 -14.93 -12.53
CA ALA A 203 -26.15 -14.48 -12.55
C ALA A 203 -26.55 -13.96 -13.95
N LEU A 204 -25.73 -13.12 -14.58
CA LEU A 204 -25.97 -12.62 -15.93
C LEU A 204 -25.99 -13.74 -16.98
N ARG A 205 -25.06 -14.69 -16.91
CA ARG A 205 -25.05 -15.87 -17.78
C ARG A 205 -26.33 -16.67 -17.62
N HIS A 206 -26.77 -16.90 -16.39
CA HIS A 206 -27.99 -17.64 -16.11
C HIS A 206 -29.24 -16.91 -16.61
N THR A 207 -29.31 -15.59 -16.47
CA THR A 207 -30.40 -14.78 -17.04
C THR A 207 -30.40 -14.86 -18.56
N HIS A 208 -29.25 -14.71 -19.21
CA HIS A 208 -29.16 -14.83 -20.67
C HIS A 208 -29.52 -16.21 -21.21
N THR A 209 -29.12 -17.30 -20.53
CA THR A 209 -29.52 -18.65 -20.95
C THR A 209 -31.02 -18.86 -20.83
N LYS A 210 -31.65 -18.31 -19.79
CA LYS A 210 -33.12 -18.29 -19.63
C LYS A 210 -33.80 -17.50 -20.74
N GLU A 211 -33.36 -16.27 -21.00
CA GLU A 211 -33.92 -15.42 -22.08
C GLU A 211 -33.82 -16.11 -23.45
N LEU A 212 -32.68 -16.74 -23.75
CA LEU A 212 -32.51 -17.50 -24.99
C LEU A 212 -33.44 -18.72 -25.07
N ALA A 213 -33.65 -19.43 -23.96
CA ALA A 213 -34.61 -20.53 -23.90
C ALA A 213 -36.05 -20.03 -24.13
N ASP A 214 -36.44 -18.91 -23.52
CA ASP A 214 -37.75 -18.30 -23.70
C ASP A 214 -37.97 -17.83 -25.15
N VAL A 215 -36.96 -17.23 -25.79
CA VAL A 215 -37.05 -16.85 -27.20
C VAL A 215 -37.20 -18.08 -28.10
N ARG A 216 -36.45 -19.16 -27.84
CA ARG A 216 -36.56 -20.41 -28.59
C ARG A 216 -37.95 -21.03 -28.47
N THR A 217 -38.49 -21.14 -27.25
CA THR A 217 -39.83 -21.68 -27.04
C THR A 217 -40.91 -20.84 -27.72
N ARG A 218 -40.80 -19.51 -27.72
CA ARG A 218 -41.70 -18.61 -28.46
C ARG A 218 -41.60 -18.81 -29.97
N TYR A 219 -40.39 -18.91 -30.51
CA TYR A 219 -40.17 -19.17 -31.93
C TYR A 219 -40.74 -20.53 -32.35
N ASP A 220 -40.50 -21.58 -31.57
CA ASP A 220 -41.05 -22.92 -31.81
C ASP A 220 -42.58 -22.95 -31.72
N GLY A 221 -43.17 -22.16 -30.81
CA GLY A 221 -44.61 -21.97 -30.73
C GLY A 221 -45.19 -21.27 -31.95
N LEU A 222 -44.53 -20.21 -32.44
CA LEU A 222 -44.95 -19.48 -33.64
C LEU A 222 -44.78 -20.32 -34.91
N SER A 223 -43.69 -21.09 -35.03
CA SER A 223 -43.46 -21.95 -36.19
C SER A 223 -44.51 -23.05 -36.29
N LYS A 224 -44.87 -23.70 -35.17
CA LYS A 224 -45.97 -24.68 -35.11
C LYS A 224 -47.31 -24.07 -35.48
N ARG A 225 -47.63 -22.86 -34.98
CA ARG A 225 -48.86 -22.15 -35.35
C ARG A 225 -48.90 -21.81 -36.84
N LEU A 226 -47.79 -21.36 -37.41
CA LEU A 226 -47.71 -21.07 -38.84
C LEU A 226 -47.92 -22.34 -39.67
N LEU A 227 -47.34 -23.47 -39.28
CA LEU A 227 -47.57 -24.75 -39.96
C LEU A 227 -49.05 -25.14 -39.91
N GLN A 228 -49.68 -25.10 -38.72
CA GLN A 228 -51.11 -25.39 -38.55
C GLN A 228 -52.00 -24.46 -39.38
N GLU A 229 -51.70 -23.16 -39.41
CA GLU A 229 -52.43 -22.18 -40.21
C GLU A 229 -52.28 -22.47 -41.71
N THR A 230 -51.07 -22.83 -42.19
CA THR A 230 -50.87 -23.20 -43.60
C THR A 230 -51.56 -24.51 -43.97
N GLU A 231 -51.65 -25.48 -43.05
CA GLU A 231 -52.43 -26.70 -43.23
C GLU A 231 -53.92 -26.38 -43.31
N HIS A 232 -54.44 -25.56 -42.39
CA HIS A 232 -55.82 -25.10 -42.40
C HIS A 232 -56.18 -24.38 -43.71
N GLN A 233 -55.31 -23.48 -44.19
CA GLN A 233 -55.49 -22.78 -45.46
C GLN A 233 -55.50 -23.74 -46.65
N ARG A 234 -54.62 -24.76 -46.67
CA ARG A 234 -54.62 -25.79 -47.72
C ARG A 234 -55.93 -26.58 -47.73
N HIS A 235 -56.43 -26.99 -46.57
CA HIS A 235 -57.70 -27.70 -46.45
C HIS A 235 -58.89 -26.82 -46.88
N ALA A 236 -58.92 -25.55 -46.48
CA ALA A 236 -59.95 -24.61 -46.89
C ALA A 236 -59.96 -24.42 -48.43
N LEU A 237 -58.78 -24.22 -49.03
CA LEU A 237 -58.66 -24.11 -50.49
C LEU A 237 -59.04 -25.41 -51.22
N ALA A 238 -58.73 -26.58 -50.66
CA ALA A 238 -59.14 -27.86 -51.23
C ALA A 238 -60.67 -28.01 -51.21
N ALA A 239 -61.31 -27.68 -50.09
CA ALA A 239 -62.77 -27.72 -49.97
C ALA A 239 -63.47 -26.71 -50.92
N GLU A 240 -62.92 -25.51 -51.10
CA GLU A 240 -63.42 -24.55 -52.08
C GLU A 240 -63.27 -25.04 -53.51
N ARG A 241 -62.12 -25.65 -53.85
CA ARG A 241 -61.91 -26.28 -55.17
C ARG A 241 -62.92 -27.38 -55.42
N GLU A 242 -63.12 -28.28 -54.47
CA GLU A 242 -64.12 -29.34 -54.56
C GLU A 242 -65.53 -28.76 -54.79
N ARG A 243 -65.92 -27.75 -54.00
CA ARG A 243 -67.20 -27.04 -54.18
C ARG A 243 -67.36 -26.39 -55.56
N LEU A 244 -66.32 -25.74 -56.07
CA LEU A 244 -66.37 -25.12 -57.40
C LEU A 244 -66.40 -26.18 -58.51
N THR A 245 -65.68 -27.30 -58.35
CA THR A 245 -65.70 -28.41 -59.31
C THR A 245 -67.07 -29.09 -59.37
N THR A 246 -67.76 -29.27 -58.25
CA THR A 246 -69.12 -29.81 -58.23
C THR A 246 -70.11 -28.83 -58.87
N GLN A 247 -70.02 -27.54 -58.55
CA GLN A 247 -70.85 -26.51 -59.21
C GLN A 247 -70.60 -26.44 -60.73
N LEU A 248 -69.36 -26.61 -61.17
CA LEU A 248 -69.00 -26.65 -62.59
C LEU A 248 -69.58 -27.89 -63.26
N ALA A 249 -69.47 -29.07 -62.65
CA ALA A 249 -70.07 -30.31 -63.15
C ALA A 249 -71.61 -30.20 -63.23
N ASP A 250 -72.26 -29.62 -62.21
CA ASP A 250 -73.69 -29.35 -62.21
C ASP A 250 -74.10 -28.36 -63.32
N ALA A 251 -73.31 -27.31 -63.56
CA ALA A 251 -73.55 -26.37 -64.65
C ALA A 251 -73.37 -27.03 -66.02
N GLN A 252 -72.35 -27.88 -66.19
CA GLN A 252 -72.12 -28.66 -67.40
C GLN A 252 -73.27 -29.63 -67.70
N THR A 253 -73.76 -30.37 -66.70
CA THR A 253 -74.89 -31.29 -66.89
C THR A 253 -76.20 -30.56 -67.24
N ARG A 254 -76.43 -29.37 -66.67
CA ARG A 254 -77.55 -28.51 -67.08
C ARG A 254 -77.39 -28.01 -68.52
N LEU A 255 -76.18 -27.61 -68.91
CA LEU A 255 -75.89 -27.14 -70.25
C LEU A 255 -76.10 -28.26 -71.28
N THR A 256 -75.58 -29.47 -71.04
CA THR A 256 -75.79 -30.61 -71.95
C THR A 256 -77.26 -31.03 -72.02
N ALA A 257 -78.01 -30.94 -70.92
CA ALA A 257 -79.46 -31.16 -70.94
C ALA A 257 -80.20 -30.12 -71.80
N LEU A 258 -79.82 -28.83 -71.70
CA LEU A 258 -80.38 -27.76 -72.53
C LEU A 258 -79.99 -27.89 -74.01
N GLU A 259 -78.75 -28.29 -74.30
CA GLU A 259 -78.30 -28.60 -75.65
C GLU A 259 -79.07 -29.79 -76.24
N GLY A 260 -79.26 -30.88 -75.50
CA GLY A 260 -80.06 -32.01 -75.92
C GLY A 260 -81.53 -31.66 -76.14
N LEU A 261 -82.13 -30.79 -75.31
CA LEU A 261 -83.47 -30.26 -75.56
C LEU A 261 -83.52 -29.40 -76.82
N ARG A 262 -82.51 -28.56 -77.05
CA ARG A 262 -82.40 -27.74 -78.26
C ARG A 262 -82.31 -28.61 -79.52
N GLU A 263 -81.47 -29.65 -79.51
CA GLU A 263 -81.35 -30.59 -80.65
C GLU A 263 -82.67 -31.28 -80.94
N ARG A 264 -83.34 -31.83 -79.91
CA ARG A 264 -84.68 -32.42 -80.06
C ARG A 264 -85.69 -31.44 -80.65
N LEU A 265 -85.73 -30.20 -80.17
CA LEU A 265 -86.62 -29.16 -80.72
C LEU A 265 -86.26 -28.81 -82.18
N LEU A 266 -84.99 -28.83 -82.55
CA LEU A 266 -84.56 -28.62 -83.94
C LEU A 266 -84.98 -29.78 -84.85
N ASP A 267 -84.88 -31.02 -84.36
CA ASP A 267 -85.35 -32.23 -85.08
C ASP A 267 -86.88 -32.26 -85.21
N GLU A 268 -87.62 -31.89 -84.16
CA GLU A 268 -89.08 -31.71 -84.19
C GLU A 268 -89.49 -30.62 -85.20
N LEU A 269 -88.74 -29.51 -85.29
CA LEU A 269 -88.97 -28.49 -86.31
C LEU A 269 -88.62 -28.99 -87.73
N ALA A 270 -87.57 -29.80 -87.89
CA ALA A 270 -87.19 -30.37 -89.18
C ALA A 270 -88.25 -31.37 -89.68
N THR A 271 -88.62 -32.33 -88.83
CA THR A 271 -89.69 -33.31 -89.10
C THR A 271 -91.03 -32.62 -89.33
N GLY A 272 -91.36 -31.59 -88.54
CA GLY A 272 -92.55 -30.76 -88.76
C GLY A 272 -92.54 -30.03 -90.11
N ARG A 273 -91.39 -29.50 -90.54
CA ARG A 273 -91.24 -28.90 -91.88
C ARG A 273 -91.36 -29.94 -92.99
N ASP A 274 -90.78 -31.13 -92.81
CA ASP A 274 -90.87 -32.20 -93.81
C ASP A 274 -92.28 -32.78 -93.90
N ALA A 275 -92.98 -32.95 -92.78
CA ALA A 275 -94.40 -33.29 -92.75
C ALA A 275 -95.26 -32.20 -93.41
N HIS A 276 -94.98 -30.91 -93.16
CA HIS A 276 -95.66 -29.81 -93.86
C HIS A 276 -95.37 -29.80 -95.36
N ARG A 277 -94.14 -30.08 -95.80
CA ARG A 277 -93.77 -30.21 -97.21
C ARG A 277 -94.49 -31.39 -97.87
N GLN A 278 -94.56 -32.53 -97.18
CA GLN A 278 -95.31 -33.70 -97.62
C GLN A 278 -96.80 -33.40 -97.73
N ALA A 279 -97.42 -32.84 -96.69
CA ALA A 279 -98.83 -32.44 -96.72
C ALA A 279 -99.12 -31.39 -97.81
N ALA A 280 -98.20 -30.45 -98.05
CA ALA A 280 -98.32 -29.49 -99.15
C ALA A 280 -98.18 -30.16 -100.52
N ALA A 281 -97.28 -31.14 -100.68
CA ALA A 281 -97.13 -31.93 -101.90
C ALA A 281 -98.36 -32.84 -102.14
N GLU A 282 -98.90 -33.45 -101.09
CA GLU A 282 -100.14 -34.23 -101.13
C GLU A 282 -101.35 -33.35 -101.44
N ALA A 283 -101.48 -32.17 -100.81
CA ALA A 283 -102.53 -31.22 -101.12
C ALA A 283 -102.41 -30.70 -102.56
N ALA A 284 -101.19 -30.47 -103.06
CA ALA A 284 -100.95 -30.14 -104.46
C ALA A 284 -101.34 -31.32 -105.38
N ALA A 285 -100.99 -32.55 -105.02
CA ALA A 285 -101.38 -33.76 -105.76
C ALA A 285 -102.91 -33.98 -105.75
N LEU A 286 -103.58 -33.74 -104.63
CA LEU A 286 -105.04 -33.76 -104.53
C LEU A 286 -105.66 -32.61 -105.33
N ALA A 287 -105.06 -31.42 -105.33
CA ALA A 287 -105.52 -30.31 -106.15
C ALA A 287 -105.38 -30.62 -107.65
N THR A 288 -104.30 -31.30 -108.08
CA THR A 288 -104.17 -31.79 -109.46
C THR A 288 -105.21 -32.88 -109.77
N VAL A 289 -105.45 -33.83 -108.87
CA VAL A 289 -106.51 -34.85 -109.05
C VAL A 289 -107.90 -34.22 -109.10
N VAL A 290 -108.20 -33.23 -108.27
CA VAL A 290 -109.47 -32.49 -108.31
C VAL A 290 -109.58 -31.67 -109.59
N ALA A 291 -108.48 -31.09 -110.07
CA ALA A 291 -108.45 -30.42 -111.37
C ALA A 291 -108.71 -31.41 -112.52
N GLU A 292 -108.12 -32.61 -112.48
CA GLU A 292 -108.38 -33.69 -113.44
C GLU A 292 -109.83 -34.18 -113.36
N GLN A 293 -110.39 -34.38 -112.15
CA GLN A 293 -111.80 -34.75 -111.95
C GLN A 293 -112.75 -33.65 -112.43
N ARG A 294 -112.43 -32.37 -112.21
CA ARG A 294 -113.19 -31.24 -112.77
C ARG A 294 -113.07 -31.20 -114.29
N HIS A 295 -111.90 -31.49 -114.85
CA HIS A 295 -111.73 -31.61 -116.30
C HIS A 295 -112.55 -32.76 -116.87
N ALA A 296 -112.62 -33.90 -116.18
CA ALA A 296 -113.45 -35.05 -116.55
C ALA A 296 -114.95 -34.76 -116.40
N LEU A 297 -115.37 -34.05 -115.35
CA LEU A 297 -116.76 -33.60 -115.17
C LEU A 297 -117.16 -32.53 -116.19
N GLN A 298 -116.26 -31.61 -116.54
CA GLN A 298 -116.47 -30.66 -117.64
C GLN A 298 -116.54 -31.37 -118.99
N ALA A 299 -115.73 -32.41 -119.22
CA ALA A 299 -115.82 -33.24 -120.42
C ALA A 299 -117.14 -34.02 -120.50
N LEU A 300 -117.69 -34.46 -119.36
CA LEU A 300 -119.02 -35.10 -119.28
C LEU A 300 -120.17 -34.10 -119.42
N GLN A 301 -120.06 -32.89 -118.85
CA GLN A 301 -121.04 -31.80 -119.05
C GLN A 301 -121.01 -31.24 -120.49
N ALA A 302 -119.86 -31.27 -121.16
CA ALA A 302 -119.74 -30.88 -122.57
C ALA A 302 -120.39 -31.89 -123.54
N LEU A 303 -120.73 -33.10 -123.10
CA LEU A 303 -121.39 -34.13 -123.92
C LEU A 303 -122.92 -34.18 -123.76
N GLN A 304 -123.53 -33.38 -122.86
CA GLN A 304 -124.97 -33.52 -122.52
C GLN A 304 -125.88 -32.30 -122.75
N ALA A 305 -125.41 -31.15 -123.26
CA ALA A 305 -126.34 -30.10 -123.72
C ALA A 305 -125.73 -29.06 -124.68
N LEU A 306 -126.36 -28.88 -125.84
CA LEU A 306 -126.50 -27.62 -126.58
C LEU A 306 -128.01 -27.25 -126.58
N PRO A 307 -128.46 -25.99 -126.78
CA PRO A 307 -127.75 -24.71 -126.80
C PRO A 307 -128.45 -23.54 -126.01
N ALA A 308 -127.81 -22.36 -126.03
CA ALA A 308 -128.38 -20.98 -126.13
C ALA A 308 -128.37 -20.01 -124.91
N ALA A 309 -127.60 -18.92 -125.11
CA ALA A 309 -127.96 -17.49 -125.03
C ALA A 309 -127.93 -16.65 -123.71
N HIS A 310 -127.42 -15.42 -123.90
CA HIS A 310 -127.54 -14.16 -123.14
C HIS A 310 -126.70 -14.01 -121.83
N ALA A 311 -126.23 -12.84 -121.38
CA ALA A 311 -125.95 -11.49 -121.90
C ALA A 311 -125.32 -10.67 -120.73
N THR A 312 -124.70 -9.53 -121.06
CA THR A 312 -124.50 -8.30 -120.23
C THR A 312 -123.54 -8.24 -119.03
N GLN A 313 -122.44 -7.50 -119.24
CA GLN A 313 -121.97 -6.29 -118.52
C GLN A 313 -122.50 -5.93 -117.11
N SER A 314 -121.57 -5.63 -116.18
CA SER A 314 -121.53 -4.44 -115.29
C SER A 314 -120.25 -4.53 -114.43
N ALA A 315 -119.27 -3.63 -114.49
CA ALA A 315 -119.26 -2.24 -114.03
C ALA A 315 -119.36 -2.06 -112.50
N VAL A 316 -118.22 -1.61 -111.92
CA VAL A 316 -118.12 -0.56 -110.88
C VAL A 316 -118.50 -0.93 -109.43
N GLN A 317 -117.53 -0.88 -108.48
CA GLN A 317 -117.44 0.17 -107.42
C GLN A 317 -116.37 -0.07 -106.32
N LYS A 318 -115.54 0.97 -106.10
CA LYS A 318 -115.13 1.64 -104.84
C LYS A 318 -114.67 0.83 -103.60
N GLN A 319 -113.37 0.97 -103.25
CA GLN A 319 -112.76 1.67 -102.08
C GLN A 319 -113.57 1.81 -100.74
N PRO A 320 -112.98 2.08 -99.53
CA PRO A 320 -111.59 2.47 -99.17
C PRO A 320 -111.03 2.00 -97.77
N ALA A 321 -109.81 2.48 -97.46
CA ALA A 321 -109.34 3.09 -96.19
C ALA A 321 -108.79 2.28 -94.98
N ARG A 322 -107.56 2.70 -94.62
CA ARG A 322 -106.97 2.94 -93.26
C ARG A 322 -106.68 1.69 -92.39
N HIS A 323 -105.52 1.53 -91.74
CA HIS A 323 -104.67 2.49 -91.02
C HIS A 323 -103.16 2.16 -91.13
N LYS A 324 -102.36 3.23 -91.10
CA LYS A 324 -100.91 3.38 -90.81
C LYS A 324 -100.79 3.77 -89.30
N PRO A 325 -99.61 4.10 -88.71
CA PRO A 325 -98.26 3.49 -88.61
C PRO A 325 -97.74 3.56 -87.11
N PRO A 326 -96.52 4.02 -86.71
CA PRO A 326 -95.13 3.49 -86.73
C PRO A 326 -94.38 3.59 -85.36
N ARG A 327 -93.02 3.46 -85.42
CA ARG A 327 -91.98 4.18 -84.61
C ARG A 327 -91.68 3.61 -83.20
N HIS A 328 -90.51 3.75 -82.58
CA HIS A 328 -89.10 4.03 -82.90
C HIS A 328 -88.36 3.91 -81.54
N VAL A 329 -87.12 3.40 -81.54
CA VAL A 329 -85.90 3.89 -80.85
C VAL A 329 -86.00 4.57 -79.46
N SER A 330 -85.19 4.09 -78.49
CA SER A 330 -84.23 4.86 -77.65
C SER A 330 -83.78 4.00 -76.46
N SER A 331 -82.49 3.66 -76.26
CA SER A 331 -81.39 4.48 -75.71
C SER A 331 -81.61 5.00 -74.28
N GLY A 332 -80.70 4.64 -73.38
CA GLY A 332 -80.12 5.61 -72.45
C GLY A 332 -80.27 5.35 -70.95
N HIS A 333 -79.10 5.30 -70.31
CA HIS A 333 -78.79 5.81 -68.96
C HIS A 333 -79.26 4.97 -67.76
N ALA A 334 -78.59 4.96 -66.61
CA ALA A 334 -77.26 5.38 -66.13
C ALA A 334 -77.22 4.95 -64.64
N ALA A 335 -76.08 5.21 -63.98
CA ALA A 335 -75.81 5.21 -62.53
C ALA A 335 -75.10 3.93 -62.05
N ALA A 336 -73.81 3.96 -61.71
CA ALA A 336 -73.10 4.70 -60.64
C ALA A 336 -72.82 3.76 -59.45
N VAL A 337 -71.79 4.14 -58.65
CA VAL A 337 -71.38 3.56 -57.35
C VAL A 337 -70.46 2.32 -57.52
N ALA A 338 -69.27 2.15 -56.95
CA ALA A 338 -68.41 2.85 -55.98
C ALA A 338 -66.98 2.29 -56.17
N ALA A 339 -65.93 3.12 -56.22
CA ALA A 339 -64.99 3.39 -55.12
C ALA A 339 -64.23 2.17 -54.52
N ALA A 340 -62.96 2.04 -54.95
CA ALA A 340 -61.72 1.75 -54.15
C ALA A 340 -61.61 0.38 -53.39
N PRO A 341 -60.40 -0.13 -53.03
CA PRO A 341 -59.27 0.62 -52.47
C PRO A 341 -57.87 0.40 -53.08
N ARG A 342 -57.02 1.40 -52.82
CA ARG A 342 -55.57 1.43 -53.00
C ARG A 342 -54.84 0.59 -51.93
N PRO A 343 -53.62 0.10 -52.22
CA PRO A 343 -52.80 -0.63 -51.24
C PRO A 343 -52.19 0.30 -50.19
N GLY A 344 -52.32 -0.10 -48.93
CA GLY A 344 -51.75 0.58 -47.76
C GLY A 344 -50.22 0.54 -47.75
N SER A 345 -49.65 1.72 -47.59
CA SER A 345 -48.24 2.03 -47.40
C SER A 345 -47.66 1.41 -46.12
N ARG A 346 -46.43 0.89 -46.26
CA ARG A 346 -45.44 0.63 -45.21
C ARG A 346 -45.43 1.73 -44.13
N SER A 347 -45.57 1.32 -42.86
CA SER A 347 -45.04 2.08 -41.73
C SER A 347 -43.89 1.31 -41.09
N SER A 348 -42.68 1.77 -41.34
CA SER A 348 -41.50 1.52 -40.54
C SER A 348 -41.65 2.20 -39.17
N ARG A 349 -41.61 1.42 -38.08
CA ARG A 349 -41.44 1.95 -36.71
C ARG A 349 -40.41 1.04 -36.02
N SER A 350 -39.14 1.41 -36.16
CA SER A 350 -38.37 2.14 -35.15
C SER A 350 -38.24 1.36 -33.84
N ARG A 351 -37.17 0.55 -33.79
CA ARG A 351 -36.46 0.15 -32.59
C ARG A 351 -36.26 1.36 -31.67
N LYS A 352 -36.54 1.17 -30.39
CA LYS A 352 -35.93 1.97 -29.33
C LYS A 352 -35.72 1.05 -28.13
N ASP A 353 -34.51 0.51 -28.06
CA ASP A 353 -33.96 -0.04 -26.83
C ASP A 353 -33.72 1.10 -25.84
N PRO A 354 -33.89 0.86 -24.54
CA PRO A 354 -33.04 1.49 -23.56
C PRO A 354 -32.38 0.43 -22.68
N SER A 355 -31.09 0.24 -22.91
CA SER A 355 -30.13 -0.20 -21.90
C SER A 355 -29.71 1.02 -21.08
N SER A 356 -30.01 1.03 -19.79
CA SER A 356 -29.21 1.63 -18.70
C SER A 356 -29.76 1.11 -17.38
#